data_AF-D4LYW3-F1
#
_entry.id   AF-D4LYW3-F1
#
_cell.length_a   1.000
_cell.length_b   1.000
_cell.length_c   1.000
_cell.angle_alpha   90.00
_cell.angle_beta   90.00
_cell.angle_gamma   90.00
#
_symmetry.space_group_name_H-M   'P 1'
#
loop_
_entity.id
_entity.type
_entity.pdbx_description
1 polymer ?
#
loop_
_entity_poly.entity_id
_entity_poly.type
_entity_poly.pdbx_seq_one_letter_code
_entity_poly.pdbx_strand_id
1 'polypeptide(L)'
;MKKNWKKTLAAAGMGMVLMTVSPTSTTAFGAVDTQNLLTFVNDTMDDGSQVYYFEEVAVTLPADWQGKVAVQAQDTSVTFYHKASKEKWQENYGTVGGKLFSLSYSVNSDFTELPSYYYVGFGEESVMNYFLTFPTDVQGYMDDSSISEEYQQLFSEIDYVKDHVCMRHAEPTDEESSFDETKAGYDGTWTKVEDLFELYLPTEWDACQPDEEDIAGGVKYISVSEDKAYICMAMATEPDNEETRKEIEQELADNNMTMMDVLKEQINEQGFKLEKEAEINGIPCVFCSTDSLYGIVFIDQKDATQIDMVIFAGENRGNDQIVETVLRSVRWLLEE
;
A
#
# COMPACT_ATOMS: atom_id res chain seq x y z
N MET A 1 23.43 -20.55 16.93
CA MET A 1 22.39 -21.02 17.87
C MET A 1 21.02 -20.42 17.51
N LYS A 2 20.59 -20.51 16.24
CA LYS A 2 19.46 -19.73 15.67
C LYS A 2 18.03 -20.20 16.08
N LYS A 3 17.83 -20.83 17.23
CA LYS A 3 16.57 -21.52 17.57
C LYS A 3 16.00 -21.26 18.97
N ASN A 4 16.60 -20.34 19.73
CA ASN A 4 16.22 -20.09 21.11
C ASN A 4 15.21 -18.93 21.24
N TRP A 5 15.52 -17.76 20.67
CA TRP A 5 14.68 -16.56 20.71
C TRP A 5 13.19 -16.71 20.34
N LYS A 6 12.86 -17.56 19.35
CA LYS A 6 11.44 -17.86 19.02
C LYS A 6 10.68 -18.53 20.18
N LYS A 7 11.38 -19.20 21.09
CA LYS A 7 10.79 -19.74 22.33
C LYS A 7 10.68 -18.69 23.41
N THR A 8 11.66 -17.78 23.51
CA THR A 8 11.66 -16.65 24.45
C THR A 8 10.46 -15.75 24.16
N LEU A 9 10.24 -15.35 22.91
CA LEU A 9 9.07 -14.55 22.49
C LEU A 9 7.74 -15.27 22.71
N ALA A 10 7.64 -16.56 22.35
CA ALA A 10 6.43 -17.35 22.58
C ALA A 10 6.15 -17.63 24.07
N ALA A 11 7.17 -17.57 24.93
CA ALA A 11 7.04 -17.63 26.39
C ALA A 11 6.81 -16.24 27.03
N ALA A 12 6.96 -15.15 26.26
CA ALA A 12 6.79 -13.77 26.67
C ALA A 12 5.42 -13.17 26.31
N GLY A 13 4.46 -14.00 25.88
CA GLY A 13 3.13 -13.53 25.43
C GLY A 13 3.10 -12.87 24.03
N MET A 14 4.26 -12.58 23.42
CA MET A 14 4.37 -11.82 22.16
C MET A 14 3.88 -12.54 20.88
N GLY A 15 3.22 -13.69 21.00
CA GLY A 15 2.49 -14.29 19.89
C GLY A 15 1.11 -13.63 19.78
N MET A 16 0.90 -12.72 18.83
CA MET A 16 -0.41 -12.10 18.59
C MET A 16 -1.44 -13.18 18.25
N VAL A 17 -2.28 -13.53 19.21
CA VAL A 17 -3.45 -14.39 18.99
C VAL A 17 -4.61 -13.50 18.55
N LEU A 18 -4.59 -13.09 17.28
CA LEU A 18 -5.65 -12.26 16.72
C LEU A 18 -6.91 -13.09 16.42
N MET A 19 -7.98 -12.71 17.10
CA MET A 19 -9.26 -13.44 17.13
C MET A 19 -10.06 -13.29 15.82
N THR A 20 -10.92 -14.27 15.57
CA THR A 20 -11.67 -14.42 14.31
C THR A 20 -12.83 -13.42 14.18
N VAL A 21 -12.55 -12.20 13.74
CA VAL A 21 -13.57 -11.23 13.31
C VAL A 21 -13.97 -11.45 11.85
N SER A 22 -15.22 -11.87 11.64
CA SER A 22 -15.82 -12.03 10.30
C SER A 22 -16.47 -10.72 9.83
N PRO A 23 -15.98 -10.05 8.76
CA PRO A 23 -16.61 -8.85 8.23
C PRO A 23 -17.68 -9.19 7.18
N THR A 24 -18.77 -8.42 7.15
CA THR A 24 -19.75 -8.43 6.05
C THR A 24 -19.62 -7.16 5.20
N SER A 25 -19.55 -7.32 3.88
CA SER A 25 -19.14 -6.30 2.89
C SER A 25 -20.19 -5.22 2.59
N THR A 26 -19.77 -3.96 2.34
CA THR A 26 -20.51 -2.99 1.48
C THR A 26 -19.60 -1.93 0.81
N THR A 27 -20.18 -0.99 0.05
CA THR A 27 -19.64 -0.36 -1.19
C THR A 27 -19.27 1.14 -1.14
N ALA A 28 -18.55 1.64 -2.16
CA ALA A 28 -17.84 2.93 -2.23
C ALA A 28 -18.52 4.12 -2.98
N PHE A 29 -17.96 5.33 -2.79
CA PHE A 29 -17.89 6.56 -3.63
C PHE A 29 -16.75 7.46 -3.05
N GLY A 30 -16.15 8.50 -3.66
CA GLY A 30 -16.31 9.20 -4.95
C GLY A 30 -15.20 10.28 -5.17
N ALA A 31 -15.12 10.95 -6.33
CA ALA A 31 -13.90 11.67 -6.78
C ALA A 31 -13.81 13.22 -6.59
N VAL A 32 -12.58 13.76 -6.62
CA VAL A 32 -12.21 15.20 -6.50
C VAL A 32 -11.25 15.65 -7.63
N ASP A 33 -11.14 16.97 -7.85
CA ASP A 33 -10.58 17.73 -9.00
C ASP A 33 -9.09 17.45 -9.35
N THR A 34 -8.71 17.57 -10.63
CA THR A 34 -7.46 16.98 -11.17
C THR A 34 -6.29 17.96 -11.35
N GLN A 35 -5.14 17.62 -10.74
CA GLN A 35 -3.83 18.00 -11.28
C GLN A 35 -3.47 17.10 -12.49
N ASN A 36 -2.62 17.55 -13.40
CA ASN A 36 -2.26 16.78 -14.60
C ASN A 36 -1.06 15.83 -14.35
N LEU A 37 -1.29 14.89 -13.44
CA LEU A 37 -0.36 13.88 -12.89
C LEU A 37 0.32 13.00 -13.96
N LEU A 38 -0.24 12.99 -15.17
CA LEU A 38 0.19 12.19 -16.31
C LEU A 38 1.08 12.96 -17.31
N THR A 39 1.56 14.14 -16.92
CA THR A 39 2.67 14.79 -17.59
C THR A 39 3.93 13.94 -17.39
N PHE A 40 4.68 13.66 -18.47
CA PHE A 40 5.86 12.80 -18.40
C PHE A 40 7.08 13.37 -19.11
N VAL A 41 8.25 12.97 -18.61
CA VAL A 41 9.53 13.03 -19.33
C VAL A 41 10.00 11.60 -19.63
N ASN A 42 10.80 11.41 -20.66
CA ASN A 42 11.38 10.10 -20.98
C ASN A 42 12.90 10.13 -21.00
N ASP A 43 13.50 8.99 -20.71
CA ASP A 43 14.95 8.77 -20.74
C ASP A 43 15.27 7.37 -21.27
N THR A 44 16.55 7.13 -21.59
CA THR A 44 17.07 5.81 -22.02
C THR A 44 18.13 5.35 -21.04
N MET A 45 17.89 4.19 -20.41
CA MET A 45 18.81 3.54 -19.47
C MET A 45 20.08 3.01 -20.18
N ASP A 46 21.12 2.72 -19.40
CA ASP A 46 22.40 2.17 -19.89
C ASP A 46 22.27 0.81 -20.62
N ASP A 47 21.22 0.05 -20.35
CA ASP A 47 20.88 -1.21 -21.03
C ASP A 47 20.10 -1.01 -22.35
N GLY A 48 19.71 0.22 -22.66
CA GLY A 48 18.90 0.60 -23.82
C GLY A 48 17.39 0.67 -23.55
N SER A 49 16.92 0.29 -22.36
CA SER A 49 15.50 0.33 -21.98
C SER A 49 15.00 1.77 -21.91
N GLN A 50 13.75 2.02 -22.31
CA GLN A 50 13.16 3.37 -22.28
C GLN A 50 12.25 3.53 -21.07
N VAL A 51 12.49 4.59 -20.28
CA VAL A 51 11.69 4.88 -19.09
C VAL A 51 10.83 6.11 -19.32
N TYR A 52 9.59 6.05 -18.88
CA TYR A 52 8.64 7.15 -18.88
C TYR A 52 8.36 7.53 -17.42
N TYR A 53 8.90 8.67 -17.02
CA TYR A 53 8.76 9.24 -15.69
C TYR A 53 7.57 10.18 -15.66
N PHE A 54 6.49 9.73 -15.03
CA PHE A 54 5.36 10.55 -14.59
C PHE A 54 5.68 11.16 -13.23
N GLU A 55 4.73 11.88 -12.63
CA GLU A 55 4.90 12.51 -11.31
C GLU A 55 5.20 11.46 -10.22
N GLU A 56 4.26 10.53 -9.99
CA GLU A 56 4.37 9.47 -8.97
C GLU A 56 4.64 8.07 -9.55
N VAL A 57 4.76 7.89 -10.87
CA VAL A 57 4.92 6.57 -11.51
C VAL A 57 6.05 6.55 -12.53
N ALA A 58 6.79 5.44 -12.60
CA ALA A 58 7.76 5.16 -13.66
C ALA A 58 7.32 3.92 -14.43
N VAL A 59 7.23 4.02 -15.75
CA VAL A 59 6.93 2.90 -16.66
C VAL A 59 8.19 2.60 -17.48
N THR A 60 8.76 1.41 -17.32
CA THR A 60 9.91 0.95 -18.11
C THR A 60 9.47 0.07 -19.27
N LEU A 61 9.92 0.38 -20.48
CA LEU A 61 9.72 -0.43 -21.69
C LEU A 61 11.02 -1.16 -22.06
N PRO A 62 10.95 -2.41 -22.57
CA PRO A 62 12.11 -3.14 -23.07
C PRO A 62 12.92 -2.35 -24.10
N ALA A 63 14.25 -2.51 -24.10
CA ALA A 63 15.15 -1.89 -25.08
C ALA A 63 14.73 -2.15 -26.54
N ASP A 64 14.28 -3.37 -26.85
CA ASP A 64 13.84 -3.77 -28.20
C ASP A 64 12.56 -3.06 -28.69
N TRP A 65 11.90 -2.27 -27.84
CA TRP A 65 10.73 -1.44 -28.18
C TRP A 65 11.12 -0.04 -28.66
N GLN A 66 12.41 0.33 -28.60
CA GLN A 66 12.88 1.65 -28.99
C GLN A 66 12.49 1.98 -30.45
N GLY A 67 11.82 3.13 -30.63
CA GLY A 67 11.30 3.58 -31.93
C GLY A 67 10.02 2.88 -32.44
N LYS A 68 9.61 1.75 -31.84
CA LYS A 68 8.41 0.98 -32.22
C LYS A 68 7.13 1.44 -31.51
N VAL A 69 7.25 2.18 -30.41
CA VAL A 69 6.11 2.64 -29.60
C VAL A 69 5.83 4.13 -29.81
N ALA A 70 4.54 4.47 -29.90
CA ALA A 70 4.03 5.83 -29.89
C ALA A 70 3.17 6.05 -28.64
N VAL A 71 3.43 7.13 -27.91
CA VAL A 71 2.74 7.45 -26.65
C VAL A 71 1.80 8.64 -26.85
N GLN A 72 0.60 8.58 -26.26
CA GLN A 72 -0.40 9.65 -26.34
C GLN A 72 -1.08 9.85 -24.98
N ALA A 73 -0.91 11.04 -24.41
CA ALA A 73 -1.64 11.47 -23.23
C ALA A 73 -3.08 11.92 -23.59
N GLN A 74 -3.98 11.69 -22.64
CA GLN A 74 -5.36 12.13 -22.55
C GLN A 74 -5.62 12.53 -21.09
N ASP A 75 -6.70 13.26 -20.81
CA ASP A 75 -6.93 13.97 -19.53
C ASP A 75 -6.69 13.12 -18.26
N THR A 76 -7.02 11.83 -18.28
CA THR A 76 -6.83 10.88 -17.16
C THR A 76 -6.11 9.58 -17.54
N SER A 77 -5.50 9.49 -18.74
CA SER A 77 -4.73 8.30 -19.13
C SER A 77 -3.65 8.58 -20.18
N VAL A 78 -2.54 7.84 -20.11
CA VAL A 78 -1.50 7.80 -21.15
C VAL A 78 -1.52 6.44 -21.82
N THR A 79 -1.77 6.42 -23.13
CA THR A 79 -1.87 5.19 -23.91
C THR A 79 -0.62 4.97 -24.76
N PHE A 80 -0.07 3.77 -24.64
CA PHE A 80 1.08 3.27 -25.38
C PHE A 80 0.59 2.43 -26.56
N TYR A 81 1.04 2.77 -27.76
CA TYR A 81 0.61 2.14 -29.01
C TYR A 81 1.80 1.53 -29.74
N HIS A 82 1.60 0.39 -30.37
CA HIS A 82 2.47 -0.07 -31.44
C HIS A 82 2.34 0.89 -32.64
N LYS A 83 3.44 1.58 -32.97
CA LYS A 83 3.47 2.70 -33.92
C LYS A 83 3.01 2.29 -35.32
N ALA A 84 3.59 1.22 -35.89
CA ALA A 84 3.27 0.78 -37.24
C ALA A 84 1.80 0.32 -37.36
N SER A 85 1.27 -0.37 -36.33
CA SER A 85 -0.16 -0.70 -36.27
C SER A 85 -1.04 0.56 -36.21
N LYS A 86 -0.70 1.54 -35.38
CA LYS A 86 -1.47 2.79 -35.22
C LYS A 86 -1.51 3.59 -36.53
N GLU A 87 -0.37 3.76 -37.18
CA GLU A 87 -0.26 4.48 -38.47
C GLU A 87 -1.13 3.80 -39.55
N LYS A 88 -1.06 2.47 -39.69
CA LYS A 88 -1.90 1.74 -40.67
C LYS A 88 -3.39 1.71 -40.33
N TRP A 89 -3.75 1.63 -39.04
CA TRP A 89 -5.15 1.76 -38.62
C TRP A 89 -5.71 3.14 -38.95
N GLN A 90 -4.94 4.21 -38.70
CA GLN A 90 -5.36 5.58 -39.03
C GLN A 90 -5.56 5.81 -40.54
N GLU A 91 -4.74 5.20 -41.39
CA GLU A 91 -4.91 5.27 -42.86
C GLU A 91 -6.17 4.57 -43.37
N ASN A 92 -6.54 3.42 -42.79
CA ASN A 92 -7.54 2.51 -43.39
C ASN A 92 -8.89 2.46 -42.66
N TYR A 93 -8.90 2.67 -41.34
CA TYR A 93 -10.03 2.31 -40.47
C TYR A 93 -10.34 3.31 -39.33
N GLY A 94 -9.42 4.23 -39.01
CA GLY A 94 -9.61 5.26 -37.99
C GLY A 94 -8.67 5.14 -36.79
N THR A 95 -8.99 5.85 -35.70
CA THR A 95 -8.04 6.18 -34.62
C THR A 95 -7.94 5.13 -33.48
N VAL A 96 -8.64 4.00 -33.58
CA VAL A 96 -8.84 3.08 -32.43
C VAL A 96 -7.74 2.01 -32.31
N GLY A 97 -7.09 1.64 -33.42
CA GLY A 97 -6.16 0.51 -33.44
C GLY A 97 -4.73 0.80 -32.97
N GLY A 98 -4.00 -0.28 -32.66
CA GLY A 98 -2.61 -0.30 -32.27
C GLY A 98 -2.33 -0.16 -30.77
N LYS A 99 -3.34 -0.06 -29.89
CA LYS A 99 -3.13 0.03 -28.43
C LYS A 99 -2.41 -1.22 -27.91
N LEU A 100 -1.36 -1.02 -27.11
CA LEU A 100 -0.69 -2.07 -26.32
C LEU A 100 -1.21 -2.07 -24.89
N PHE A 101 -1.16 -0.91 -24.22
CA PHE A 101 -1.72 -0.70 -22.88
C PHE A 101 -1.96 0.80 -22.61
N SER A 102 -2.67 1.14 -21.54
CA SER A 102 -2.75 2.51 -21.02
C SER A 102 -2.42 2.54 -19.54
N LEU A 103 -1.56 3.46 -19.11
CA LEU A 103 -1.49 3.90 -17.71
C LEU A 103 -2.66 4.87 -17.46
N SER A 104 -3.40 4.64 -16.39
CA SER A 104 -4.52 5.49 -15.94
C SER A 104 -4.42 5.70 -14.44
N TYR A 105 -5.11 6.73 -13.94
CA TYR A 105 -5.32 6.95 -12.52
C TYR A 105 -6.82 7.11 -12.18
N SER A 106 -7.20 6.81 -10.94
CA SER A 106 -8.57 6.93 -10.43
C SER A 106 -8.60 7.15 -8.92
N VAL A 107 -9.50 7.99 -8.43
CA VAL A 107 -9.80 8.08 -6.99
C VAL A 107 -10.45 6.78 -6.50
N ASN A 108 -11.40 6.24 -7.27
CA ASN A 108 -12.17 5.04 -6.90
C ASN A 108 -11.51 3.75 -7.39
N SER A 109 -11.83 2.64 -6.72
CA SER A 109 -11.48 1.26 -7.10
C SER A 109 -12.32 0.67 -8.25
N ASP A 110 -13.12 1.47 -8.95
CA ASP A 110 -14.00 1.05 -10.06
C ASP A 110 -13.22 0.37 -11.21
N PHE A 111 -11.91 0.63 -11.32
CA PHE A 111 -11.01 -0.05 -12.25
C PHE A 111 -10.87 -1.56 -12.00
N THR A 112 -11.22 -2.05 -10.81
CA THR A 112 -11.19 -3.48 -10.48
C THR A 112 -12.26 -4.28 -11.23
N GLU A 113 -13.32 -3.62 -11.75
CA GLU A 113 -14.32 -4.23 -12.63
C GLU A 113 -13.83 -4.38 -14.08
N LEU A 114 -12.67 -3.82 -14.44
CA LEU A 114 -12.16 -3.87 -15.81
C LEU A 114 -11.68 -5.29 -16.16
N PRO A 115 -11.97 -5.79 -17.38
CA PRO A 115 -11.69 -7.18 -17.75
C PRO A 115 -10.20 -7.51 -17.90
N SER A 116 -9.33 -6.50 -18.00
CA SER A 116 -7.89 -6.69 -18.02
C SER A 116 -7.17 -5.44 -17.50
N TYR A 117 -6.79 -5.49 -16.22
CA TYR A 117 -6.00 -4.46 -15.56
C TYR A 117 -4.78 -5.06 -14.84
N TYR A 118 -3.83 -4.21 -14.46
CA TYR A 118 -2.76 -4.51 -13.53
C TYR A 118 -2.60 -3.30 -12.61
N TYR A 119 -2.74 -3.49 -11.31
CA TYR A 119 -2.61 -2.43 -10.32
C TYR A 119 -1.13 -2.09 -10.11
N VAL A 120 -0.77 -0.80 -10.14
CA VAL A 120 0.62 -0.32 -10.00
C VAL A 120 0.90 0.13 -8.57
N GLY A 121 -0.06 0.81 -7.94
CA GLY A 121 0.06 1.34 -6.59
C GLY A 121 -0.75 2.62 -6.38
N PHE A 122 -0.58 3.21 -5.20
CA PHE A 122 -1.30 4.41 -4.77
C PHE A 122 -0.33 5.58 -4.60
N GLY A 123 -0.64 6.71 -5.22
CA GLY A 123 0.10 7.96 -5.05
C GLY A 123 -0.29 8.63 -3.75
N GLU A 124 0.65 8.72 -2.79
CA GLU A 124 0.38 9.29 -1.46
C GLU A 124 0.25 10.83 -1.51
N GLU A 125 0.83 11.50 -2.52
CA GLU A 125 0.71 12.96 -2.68
C GLU A 125 -0.56 13.35 -3.45
N SER A 126 -0.91 12.60 -4.51
CA SER A 126 -2.08 12.89 -5.33
C SER A 126 -3.39 12.26 -4.84
N VAL A 127 -3.31 11.26 -3.96
CA VAL A 127 -4.46 10.46 -3.48
C VAL A 127 -5.14 9.70 -4.63
N MET A 128 -4.34 9.10 -5.52
CA MET A 128 -4.83 8.40 -6.72
C MET A 128 -4.31 6.95 -6.82
N ASN A 129 -5.20 6.04 -7.21
CA ASN A 129 -4.85 4.68 -7.61
C ASN A 129 -4.32 4.67 -9.05
N TYR A 130 -3.10 4.20 -9.26
CA TYR A 130 -2.51 4.02 -10.58
C TYR A 130 -2.62 2.57 -11.05
N PHE A 131 -3.01 2.38 -12.32
CA PHE A 131 -3.19 1.06 -12.90
C PHE A 131 -2.93 1.07 -14.41
N LEU A 132 -2.47 -0.07 -14.92
CA LEU A 132 -2.39 -0.34 -16.35
C LEU A 132 -3.68 -1.03 -16.83
N THR A 133 -4.13 -0.71 -18.03
CA THR A 133 -5.24 -1.39 -18.73
C THR A 133 -4.79 -1.96 -20.06
N PHE A 134 -5.15 -3.22 -20.33
CA PHE A 134 -4.77 -3.92 -21.55
C PHE A 134 -6.00 -4.16 -22.45
N PRO A 135 -5.84 -4.19 -23.77
CA PRO A 135 -6.92 -4.55 -24.67
C PRO A 135 -7.26 -6.04 -24.53
N THR A 136 -8.56 -6.35 -24.45
CA THR A 136 -9.09 -7.71 -24.45
C THR A 136 -9.13 -8.35 -25.84
N ASP A 137 -9.21 -7.51 -26.87
CA ASP A 137 -9.29 -7.89 -28.28
C ASP A 137 -8.02 -7.52 -29.02
N VAL A 138 -7.74 -8.19 -30.14
CA VAL A 138 -6.55 -7.92 -30.97
C VAL A 138 -6.64 -6.51 -31.58
N GLN A 139 -5.84 -5.57 -31.09
CA GLN A 139 -5.78 -4.19 -31.60
C GLN A 139 -4.72 -3.97 -32.69
N GLY A 140 -3.84 -4.95 -32.95
CA GLY A 140 -2.81 -4.84 -33.99
C GLY A 140 -3.39 -4.72 -35.40
N TYR A 141 -2.60 -4.22 -36.34
CA TYR A 141 -2.98 -4.24 -37.76
C TYR A 141 -2.67 -5.63 -38.35
N MET A 142 -3.70 -6.34 -38.81
CA MET A 142 -3.61 -7.77 -39.16
C MET A 142 -3.47 -8.08 -40.66
N ASP A 143 -3.65 -7.09 -41.55
CA ASP A 143 -3.57 -7.32 -43.00
C ASP A 143 -2.12 -7.35 -43.54
N ASP A 144 -1.15 -6.89 -42.73
CA ASP A 144 0.29 -6.95 -43.01
C ASP A 144 0.95 -7.91 -42.02
N SER A 145 1.63 -8.94 -42.54
CA SER A 145 2.27 -9.96 -41.71
C SER A 145 3.42 -9.40 -40.88
N SER A 146 4.19 -8.45 -41.40
CA SER A 146 5.33 -7.88 -40.67
C SER A 146 4.85 -7.02 -39.49
N ILE A 147 3.76 -6.26 -39.69
CA ILE A 147 3.21 -5.38 -38.65
C ILE A 147 2.44 -6.18 -37.58
N SER A 148 1.77 -7.27 -37.98
CA SER A 148 1.08 -8.16 -37.03
C SER A 148 2.04 -9.03 -36.23
N GLU A 149 3.13 -9.52 -36.83
CA GLU A 149 4.21 -10.23 -36.12
C GLU A 149 4.90 -9.31 -35.10
N GLU A 150 5.26 -8.07 -35.48
CA GLU A 150 5.85 -7.10 -34.55
C GLU A 150 4.87 -6.72 -33.42
N TYR A 151 3.59 -6.51 -33.73
CA TYR A 151 2.56 -6.28 -32.70
C TYR A 151 2.44 -7.47 -31.72
N GLN A 152 2.43 -8.70 -32.23
CA GLN A 152 2.32 -9.90 -31.39
C GLN A 152 3.55 -10.09 -30.51
N GLN A 153 4.76 -9.80 -31.01
CA GLN A 153 5.97 -9.80 -30.20
C GLN A 153 5.85 -8.79 -29.04
N LEU A 154 5.58 -7.51 -29.35
CA LEU A 154 5.42 -6.47 -28.31
C LEU A 154 4.31 -6.84 -27.32
N PHE A 155 3.19 -7.41 -27.78
CA PHE A 155 2.12 -7.84 -26.88
C PHE A 155 2.52 -9.03 -25.99
N SER A 156 3.38 -9.93 -26.46
CA SER A 156 3.91 -11.05 -25.67
C SER A 156 4.92 -10.62 -24.59
N GLU A 157 5.55 -9.45 -24.77
CA GLU A 157 6.53 -8.87 -23.84
C GLU A 157 5.88 -7.93 -22.80
N ILE A 158 4.54 -7.82 -22.78
CA ILE A 158 3.78 -6.97 -21.84
C ILE A 158 4.04 -7.30 -20.37
N ASP A 159 4.33 -8.56 -20.02
CA ASP A 159 4.60 -8.95 -18.64
C ASP A 159 5.91 -8.31 -18.12
N TYR A 160 6.90 -8.03 -18.98
CA TYR A 160 8.07 -7.24 -18.59
C TYR A 160 7.66 -5.84 -18.12
N VAL A 161 6.72 -5.19 -18.81
CA VAL A 161 6.24 -3.85 -18.44
C VAL A 161 5.50 -3.87 -17.10
N LYS A 162 4.80 -4.96 -16.77
CA LYS A 162 4.18 -5.16 -15.44
C LYS A 162 5.25 -5.34 -14.36
N ASP A 163 6.28 -6.11 -14.62
CA ASP A 163 7.37 -6.37 -13.67
C ASP A 163 8.28 -5.15 -13.42
N HIS A 164 8.28 -4.16 -14.34
CA HIS A 164 9.15 -2.97 -14.30
C HIS A 164 8.38 -1.62 -14.31
N VAL A 165 7.08 -1.64 -14.04
CA VAL A 165 6.32 -0.44 -13.66
C VAL A 165 6.34 -0.33 -12.14
N CYS A 166 6.63 0.86 -11.61
CA CYS A 166 6.67 1.08 -10.18
C CYS A 166 6.18 2.47 -9.81
N MET A 167 5.67 2.58 -8.57
CA MET A 167 5.52 3.87 -7.92
C MET A 167 6.90 4.50 -7.75
N ARG A 168 7.06 5.72 -8.27
CA ARG A 168 8.17 6.59 -7.90
C ARG A 168 7.93 6.96 -6.46
N HIS A 169 8.68 6.30 -5.58
CA HIS A 169 8.90 6.84 -4.26
C HIS A 169 9.57 8.19 -4.50
N ALA A 170 9.07 9.24 -3.85
CA ALA A 170 9.94 10.39 -3.60
C ALA A 170 11.24 9.83 -3.01
N GLU A 171 12.40 10.35 -3.45
CA GLU A 171 13.62 10.10 -2.67
C GLU A 171 13.30 10.49 -1.22
N PRO A 172 13.72 9.73 -0.20
CA PRO A 172 13.34 10.01 1.17
C PRO A 172 13.84 11.40 1.53
N THR A 173 12.92 12.37 1.46
CA THR A 173 13.14 13.71 1.93
C THR A 173 13.34 13.56 3.43
N ASP A 174 14.44 14.12 3.96
CA ASP A 174 14.65 14.27 5.41
C ASP A 174 13.68 15.33 5.99
N GLU A 175 12.39 15.23 5.64
CA GLU A 175 11.28 16.00 6.19
C GLU A 175 10.45 15.05 7.06
N GLU A 176 10.44 15.31 8.37
CA GLU A 176 9.59 14.61 9.33
C GLU A 176 8.15 14.63 8.82
N SER A 177 7.62 13.45 8.47
CA SER A 177 6.26 13.30 7.95
C SER A 177 5.25 13.53 9.07
N SER A 178 4.96 14.81 9.31
CA SER A 178 3.98 15.28 10.29
C SER A 178 2.58 15.20 9.71
N PHE A 179 1.71 14.46 10.39
CA PHE A 179 0.32 14.30 10.03
C PHE A 179 -0.41 15.65 10.07
N ASP A 180 -1.07 16.00 8.96
CA ASP A 180 -1.82 17.25 8.81
C ASP A 180 -3.33 16.95 8.84
N GLU A 181 -3.97 17.30 9.96
CA GLU A 181 -5.40 17.16 10.21
C GLU A 181 -6.25 17.76 9.06
N THR A 182 -5.78 18.83 8.43
CA THR A 182 -6.53 19.51 7.35
C THR A 182 -6.58 18.70 6.04
N LYS A 183 -5.73 17.68 5.92
CA LYS A 183 -5.66 16.75 4.77
C LYS A 183 -6.36 15.42 5.05
N ALA A 184 -6.89 15.20 6.25
CA ALA A 184 -7.48 13.91 6.66
C ALA A 184 -8.74 13.50 5.86
N GLY A 185 -9.42 14.45 5.21
CA GLY A 185 -10.63 14.17 4.42
C GLY A 185 -11.91 13.97 5.24
N TYR A 186 -11.82 13.97 6.57
CA TYR A 186 -12.94 13.91 7.53
C TYR A 186 -12.72 14.91 8.68
N ASP A 187 -13.77 15.19 9.45
CA ASP A 187 -13.69 16.02 10.67
C ASP A 187 -13.42 15.12 11.89
N GLY A 188 -12.21 15.16 12.41
CA GLY A 188 -11.73 14.20 13.41
C GLY A 188 -11.35 14.79 14.76
N THR A 189 -11.20 13.91 15.74
CA THR A 189 -10.79 14.23 17.11
C THR A 189 -9.59 13.37 17.52
N TRP A 190 -8.57 14.00 18.11
CA TRP A 190 -7.46 13.29 18.74
C TRP A 190 -7.93 12.47 19.94
N THR A 191 -7.75 11.16 19.84
CA THR A 191 -8.22 10.16 20.77
C THR A 191 -7.03 9.44 21.40
N LYS A 192 -6.98 9.42 22.73
CA LYS A 192 -5.92 8.78 23.50
C LYS A 192 -6.16 7.27 23.63
N VAL A 193 -5.18 6.47 23.24
CA VAL A 193 -5.12 5.03 23.53
C VAL A 193 -4.35 4.86 24.83
N GLU A 194 -5.09 4.82 25.94
CA GLU A 194 -4.56 4.83 27.32
C GLU A 194 -3.49 5.91 27.54
N ASP A 195 -2.30 5.53 28.02
CA ASP A 195 -1.12 6.38 28.19
C ASP A 195 0.01 6.03 27.19
N LEU A 196 -0.34 5.38 26.07
CA LEU A 196 0.59 4.94 25.03
C LEU A 196 0.74 6.01 23.92
N PHE A 197 -0.29 6.15 23.09
CA PHE A 197 -0.28 6.99 21.89
C PHE A 197 -1.65 7.63 21.62
N GLU A 198 -1.71 8.52 20.61
CA GLU A 198 -2.93 9.13 20.11
C GLU A 198 -3.20 8.77 18.66
N LEU A 199 -4.49 8.71 18.29
CA LEU A 199 -4.97 8.60 16.92
C LEU A 199 -5.94 9.75 16.63
N TYR A 200 -5.88 10.32 15.43
CA TYR A 200 -6.94 11.16 14.88
C TYR A 200 -8.02 10.23 14.32
N LEU A 201 -9.21 10.26 14.91
CA LEU A 201 -10.34 9.41 14.51
C LEU A 201 -11.51 10.29 14.04
N PRO A 202 -12.34 9.84 13.07
CA PRO A 202 -13.56 10.55 12.70
C PRO A 202 -14.47 10.79 13.90
N THR A 203 -15.00 12.01 14.02
CA THR A 203 -15.77 12.43 15.21
C THR A 203 -17.11 11.69 15.34
N GLU A 204 -17.60 11.11 14.25
CA GLU A 204 -18.78 10.26 14.16
C GLU A 204 -18.55 8.78 14.56
N TRP A 205 -17.35 8.39 15.02
CA TRP A 205 -17.10 7.02 15.49
C TRP A 205 -17.29 6.87 17.01
N ASP A 206 -17.99 5.82 17.40
CA ASP A 206 -18.28 5.48 18.79
C ASP A 206 -17.12 4.68 19.42
N ALA A 207 -16.64 5.12 20.58
CA ALA A 207 -15.71 4.36 21.40
C ALA A 207 -16.43 3.18 22.08
N CYS A 208 -15.92 1.97 21.87
CA CYS A 208 -16.42 0.75 22.46
C CYS A 208 -15.45 0.26 23.56
N GLN A 209 -16.00 -0.25 24.66
CA GLN A 209 -15.20 -0.91 25.71
C GLN A 209 -14.87 -2.34 25.24
N PRO A 210 -13.58 -2.75 25.22
CA PRO A 210 -13.22 -4.15 25.00
C PRO A 210 -13.75 -5.03 26.15
N ASP A 211 -14.07 -6.29 25.86
CA ASP A 211 -14.49 -7.24 26.89
C ASP A 211 -13.31 -7.97 27.57
N GLU A 212 -13.58 -8.89 28.51
CA GLU A 212 -12.53 -9.62 29.23
C GLU A 212 -11.67 -10.52 28.32
N GLU A 213 -12.20 -10.97 27.17
CA GLU A 213 -11.49 -11.80 26.20
C GLU A 213 -10.64 -10.92 25.26
N ASP A 214 -11.18 -9.78 24.81
CA ASP A 214 -10.44 -8.74 24.08
C ASP A 214 -9.24 -8.21 24.90
N ILE A 215 -9.47 -7.88 26.18
CA ILE A 215 -8.42 -7.38 27.09
C ILE A 215 -7.35 -8.45 27.32
N ALA A 216 -7.74 -9.73 27.46
CA ALA A 216 -6.80 -10.84 27.56
C ALA A 216 -5.99 -11.07 26.27
N GLY A 217 -6.52 -10.65 25.11
CA GLY A 217 -5.82 -10.60 23.83
C GLY A 217 -4.95 -9.35 23.62
N GLY A 218 -4.86 -8.45 24.60
CA GLY A 218 -4.06 -7.22 24.53
C GLY A 218 -4.77 -6.00 23.93
N VAL A 219 -6.08 -6.10 23.65
CA VAL A 219 -6.87 -4.96 23.13
C VAL A 219 -7.05 -3.91 24.21
N LYS A 220 -6.63 -2.67 23.91
CA LYS A 220 -6.71 -1.51 24.78
C LYS A 220 -7.88 -0.59 24.44
N TYR A 221 -8.21 -0.48 23.15
CA TYR A 221 -9.22 0.45 22.66
C TYR A 221 -9.88 -0.07 21.40
N ILE A 222 -11.20 0.13 21.30
CA ILE A 222 -12.01 -0.20 20.11
C ILE A 222 -12.81 1.05 19.71
N SER A 223 -12.83 1.37 18.43
CA SER A 223 -13.68 2.43 17.86
C SER A 223 -14.40 1.92 16.61
N VAL A 224 -15.68 2.27 16.48
CA VAL A 224 -16.58 1.72 15.46
C VAL A 224 -17.39 2.85 14.82
N SER A 225 -17.51 2.85 13.49
CA SER A 225 -18.37 3.81 12.80
C SER A 225 -19.86 3.59 13.08
N GLU A 226 -20.70 4.63 12.94
CA GLU A 226 -22.16 4.54 13.19
C GLU A 226 -22.83 3.42 12.37
N ASP A 227 -22.41 3.24 11.12
CA ASP A 227 -22.88 2.18 10.20
C ASP A 227 -22.20 0.81 10.42
N LYS A 228 -21.20 0.75 11.31
CA LYS A 228 -20.33 -0.40 11.59
C LYS A 228 -19.54 -0.90 10.39
N ALA A 229 -19.40 -0.07 9.36
CA ALA A 229 -18.52 -0.34 8.24
C ALA A 229 -17.04 -0.29 8.64
N TYR A 230 -16.66 0.40 9.72
CA TYR A 230 -15.29 0.46 10.23
C TYR A 230 -15.24 -0.03 11.68
N ILE A 231 -14.25 -0.88 11.98
CA ILE A 231 -13.90 -1.33 13.32
C ILE A 231 -12.39 -1.18 13.45
N CYS A 232 -11.96 -0.16 14.19
CA CYS A 232 -10.57 0.09 14.57
C CYS A 232 -10.30 -0.55 15.94
N MET A 233 -9.20 -1.27 16.08
CA MET A 233 -8.76 -1.85 17.34
C MET A 233 -7.29 -1.48 17.57
N ALA A 234 -7.00 -0.90 18.73
CA ALA A 234 -5.64 -0.65 19.19
C ALA A 234 -5.28 -1.63 20.30
N MET A 235 -4.10 -2.23 20.19
CA MET A 235 -3.58 -3.28 21.05
C MET A 235 -2.16 -2.95 21.49
N ALA A 236 -1.78 -3.44 22.67
CA ALA A 236 -0.43 -3.36 23.18
C ALA A 236 -0.05 -4.68 23.83
N THR A 237 1.15 -5.18 23.51
CA THR A 237 1.68 -6.44 24.03
C THR A 237 3.06 -6.20 24.62
N GLU A 238 3.19 -6.44 25.92
CA GLU A 238 4.43 -6.31 26.69
C GLU A 238 4.88 -7.68 27.25
N PRO A 239 6.16 -7.89 27.58
CA PRO A 239 6.61 -9.14 28.20
C PRO A 239 6.06 -9.28 29.64
N ASP A 240 5.55 -10.46 29.98
CA ASP A 240 4.93 -10.81 31.28
C ASP A 240 5.71 -10.37 32.54
N ASN A 241 7.04 -10.20 32.46
CA ASN A 241 7.89 -9.83 33.59
C ASN A 241 9.28 -9.29 33.18
N GLU A 242 9.98 -8.69 34.14
CA GLU A 242 11.31 -8.07 33.99
C GLU A 242 12.45 -9.06 33.69
N GLU A 243 12.33 -10.35 34.07
CA GLU A 243 13.33 -11.38 33.74
C GLU A 243 13.24 -11.74 32.25
N THR A 244 12.04 -11.98 31.75
CA THR A 244 11.75 -12.19 30.32
C THR A 244 12.15 -10.99 29.46
N ARG A 245 11.92 -9.75 29.93
CA ARG A 245 12.40 -8.54 29.25
C ARG A 245 13.92 -8.57 29.04
N LYS A 246 14.68 -8.90 30.09
CA LYS A 246 16.16 -8.99 30.03
C LYS A 246 16.66 -10.13 29.15
N GLU A 247 15.95 -11.27 29.13
CA GLU A 247 16.27 -12.37 28.21
C GLU A 247 16.11 -11.92 26.75
N ILE A 248 15.05 -11.18 26.43
CA ILE A 248 14.81 -10.61 25.09
C ILE A 248 15.90 -9.58 24.73
N GLU A 249 16.16 -8.60 25.60
CA GLU A 249 17.23 -7.60 25.41
C GLU A 249 18.61 -8.25 25.18
N GLN A 250 18.93 -9.29 25.97
CA GLN A 250 20.17 -10.03 25.82
C GLN A 250 20.22 -10.81 24.50
N GLU A 251 19.13 -11.47 24.08
CA GLU A 251 19.12 -12.20 22.80
C GLU A 251 19.16 -11.26 21.59
N LEU A 252 18.56 -10.07 21.65
CA LEU A 252 18.74 -9.02 20.63
C LEU A 252 20.22 -8.61 20.50
N ALA A 253 20.88 -8.35 21.64
CA ALA A 253 22.30 -8.00 21.68
C ALA A 253 23.23 -9.13 21.19
N ASP A 254 23.01 -10.37 21.66
CA ASP A 254 23.82 -11.55 21.30
C ASP A 254 23.69 -11.93 19.82
N ASN A 255 22.58 -11.58 19.16
CA ASN A 255 22.36 -11.84 17.72
C ASN A 255 22.58 -10.59 16.83
N ASN A 256 22.84 -9.41 17.41
CA ASN A 256 22.94 -8.13 16.69
C ASN A 256 21.68 -7.86 15.82
N MET A 257 20.51 -7.99 16.43
CA MET A 257 19.19 -7.73 15.82
C MET A 257 18.46 -6.64 16.60
N THR A 258 17.54 -5.93 15.94
CA THR A 258 16.60 -5.01 16.59
C THR A 258 15.27 -5.71 16.89
N MET A 259 14.47 -5.14 17.80
CA MET A 259 13.08 -5.61 18.01
C MET A 259 12.26 -5.52 16.72
N MET A 260 12.56 -4.54 15.85
CA MET A 260 11.90 -4.38 14.56
C MET A 260 12.23 -5.52 13.57
N ASP A 261 13.46 -6.04 13.56
CA ASP A 261 13.82 -7.23 12.77
C ASP A 261 13.06 -8.47 13.25
N VAL A 262 12.95 -8.63 14.57
CA VAL A 262 12.18 -9.68 15.24
C VAL A 262 10.69 -9.60 14.88
N LEU A 263 10.11 -8.40 14.92
CA LEU A 263 8.71 -8.12 14.61
C LEU A 263 8.38 -8.48 13.16
N LYS A 264 9.24 -8.12 12.20
CA LYS A 264 9.06 -8.48 10.78
C LYS A 264 9.11 -9.99 10.54
N GLU A 265 9.96 -10.73 11.25
CA GLU A 265 9.90 -12.20 11.22
C GLU A 265 8.59 -12.73 11.82
N GLN A 266 8.10 -12.17 12.93
CA GLN A 266 6.85 -12.61 13.58
C GLN A 266 5.60 -12.38 12.71
N ILE A 267 5.48 -11.21 12.06
CA ILE A 267 4.40 -10.91 11.10
C ILE A 267 4.23 -12.07 10.11
N ASN A 268 5.33 -12.47 9.45
CA ASN A 268 5.33 -13.54 8.46
C ASN A 268 5.04 -14.93 9.06
N GLU A 269 5.54 -15.24 10.27
CA GLU A 269 5.28 -16.53 10.93
C GLU A 269 3.83 -16.71 11.38
N GLN A 270 3.12 -15.61 11.65
CA GLN A 270 1.74 -15.60 12.14
C GLN A 270 0.70 -15.48 11.02
N GLY A 271 1.14 -15.50 9.75
CA GLY A 271 0.26 -15.46 8.58
C GLY A 271 -0.14 -14.06 8.14
N PHE A 272 0.45 -13.02 8.71
CA PHE A 272 0.32 -11.65 8.19
C PHE A 272 1.31 -11.45 7.05
N LYS A 273 0.87 -10.73 6.01
CA LYS A 273 1.73 -10.23 4.95
C LYS A 273 2.30 -8.89 5.37
N LEU A 274 3.62 -8.74 5.30
CA LEU A 274 4.28 -7.43 5.39
C LEU A 274 3.99 -6.66 4.10
N GLU A 275 3.39 -5.48 4.22
CA GLU A 275 2.97 -4.66 3.08
C GLU A 275 3.99 -3.58 2.74
N LYS A 276 4.35 -2.75 3.72
CA LYS A 276 5.34 -1.68 3.59
C LYS A 276 5.92 -1.29 4.95
N GLU A 277 7.01 -0.55 4.92
CA GLU A 277 7.59 0.14 6.08
C GLU A 277 7.42 1.64 5.87
N ALA A 278 7.15 2.39 6.94
CA ALA A 278 7.04 3.84 6.89
C ALA A 278 7.47 4.46 8.22
N GLU A 279 7.92 5.71 8.18
CA GLU A 279 8.05 6.53 9.38
C GLU A 279 6.85 7.49 9.45
N ILE A 280 6.10 7.42 10.55
CA ILE A 280 4.85 8.17 10.75
C ILE A 280 5.04 9.06 11.97
N ASN A 281 5.05 10.39 11.84
CA ASN A 281 5.31 11.32 12.95
C ASN A 281 6.60 10.98 13.76
N GLY A 282 7.65 10.49 13.09
CA GLY A 282 8.89 10.04 13.73
C GLY A 282 8.82 8.63 14.37
N ILE A 283 7.76 7.88 14.12
CA ILE A 283 7.54 6.50 14.61
C ILE A 283 7.83 5.51 13.46
N PRO A 284 8.84 4.64 13.59
CA PRO A 284 9.06 3.54 12.64
C PRO A 284 7.93 2.50 12.74
N CYS A 285 7.10 2.43 11.71
CA CYS A 285 5.94 1.56 11.61
C CYS A 285 6.09 0.53 10.48
N VAL A 286 5.59 -0.68 10.72
CA VAL A 286 5.44 -1.72 9.68
C VAL A 286 3.96 -1.93 9.42
N PHE A 287 3.54 -1.76 8.16
CA PHE A 287 2.20 -2.09 7.72
C PHE A 287 2.09 -3.59 7.46
N CYS A 288 1.02 -4.20 7.98
CA CYS A 288 0.74 -5.62 7.82
C CYS A 288 -0.74 -5.89 7.48
N SER A 289 -0.99 -6.97 6.75
CA SER A 289 -2.34 -7.37 6.33
C SER A 289 -2.60 -8.86 6.53
N THR A 290 -3.87 -9.23 6.56
CA THR A 290 -4.38 -10.56 6.21
C THR A 290 -5.55 -10.39 5.24
N ASP A 291 -6.20 -11.49 4.83
CA ASP A 291 -7.42 -11.43 4.00
C ASP A 291 -8.54 -10.57 4.62
N SER A 292 -8.55 -10.38 5.96
CA SER A 292 -9.62 -9.68 6.69
C SER A 292 -9.15 -8.62 7.70
N LEU A 293 -7.85 -8.30 7.75
CA LEU A 293 -7.27 -7.30 8.63
C LEU A 293 -6.24 -6.43 7.87
N TYR A 294 -6.14 -5.16 8.22
CA TYR A 294 -5.04 -4.28 7.79
C TYR A 294 -4.65 -3.36 8.94
N GLY A 295 -3.37 -3.06 9.11
CA GLY A 295 -2.94 -2.17 10.18
C GLY A 295 -1.45 -1.87 10.18
N ILE A 296 -1.03 -1.18 11.22
CA ILE A 296 0.37 -0.89 11.53
C ILE A 296 0.78 -1.55 12.84
N VAL A 297 2.08 -1.85 12.93
CA VAL A 297 2.75 -2.32 14.13
C VAL A 297 4.00 -1.47 14.34
N PHE A 298 4.26 -1.10 15.59
CA PHE A 298 5.42 -0.31 15.98
C PHE A 298 5.89 -0.70 17.38
N ILE A 299 7.06 -0.19 17.78
CA ILE A 299 7.65 -0.43 19.10
C ILE A 299 7.37 0.80 19.97
N ASP A 300 6.99 0.59 21.24
CA ASP A 300 6.74 1.69 22.17
C ASP A 300 8.00 2.54 22.42
N GLN A 301 7.81 3.86 22.61
CA GLN A 301 8.90 4.81 22.82
C GLN A 301 9.59 4.65 24.18
N LYS A 302 8.83 4.29 25.21
CA LYS A 302 9.31 4.15 26.60
C LYS A 302 9.87 2.75 26.84
N ASP A 303 9.38 1.75 26.11
CA ASP A 303 9.76 0.35 26.21
C ASP A 303 10.06 -0.30 24.85
N ALA A 304 11.35 -0.45 24.55
CA ALA A 304 11.84 -1.13 23.35
C ALA A 304 11.46 -2.64 23.27
N THR A 305 10.79 -3.19 24.28
CA THR A 305 10.25 -4.55 24.27
C THR A 305 8.73 -4.64 24.21
N GLN A 306 8.01 -3.53 24.29
CA GLN A 306 6.56 -3.49 24.06
C GLN A 306 6.28 -3.28 22.57
N ILE A 307 5.28 -4.01 22.07
CA ILE A 307 4.81 -3.92 20.69
C ILE A 307 3.39 -3.38 20.70
N ASP A 308 3.21 -2.24 20.05
CA ASP A 308 1.91 -1.58 19.86
C ASP A 308 1.41 -1.82 18.44
N MET A 309 0.09 -1.94 18.29
CA MET A 309 -0.54 -2.27 17.03
C MET A 309 -1.89 -1.58 16.87
N VAL A 310 -2.19 -1.08 15.68
CA VAL A 310 -3.49 -0.54 15.31
C VAL A 310 -3.98 -1.26 14.06
N ILE A 311 -5.11 -1.97 14.16
CA ILE A 311 -5.70 -2.75 13.06
C ILE A 311 -7.14 -2.32 12.76
N PHE A 312 -7.54 -2.60 11.53
CA PHE A 312 -8.89 -2.45 11.02
C PHE A 312 -9.44 -3.80 10.56
N ALA A 313 -10.66 -4.12 10.96
CA ALA A 313 -11.37 -5.30 10.48
C ALA A 313 -12.07 -5.04 9.13
N GLY A 314 -11.88 -5.95 8.18
CA GLY A 314 -12.49 -5.89 6.85
C GLY A 314 -11.58 -6.44 5.76
N GLU A 315 -12.19 -6.93 4.69
CA GLU A 315 -11.48 -7.24 3.45
C GLU A 315 -10.98 -5.93 2.79
N ASN A 316 -9.82 -5.97 2.13
CA ASN A 316 -9.27 -4.87 1.32
C ASN A 316 -9.00 -3.53 2.02
N ARG A 317 -8.90 -3.50 3.36
CA ARG A 317 -8.66 -2.26 4.15
C ARG A 317 -7.37 -1.51 3.82
N GLY A 318 -6.37 -2.17 3.23
CA GLY A 318 -5.16 -1.50 2.76
C GLY A 318 -5.33 -0.58 1.55
N ASN A 319 -6.53 -0.53 0.96
CA ASN A 319 -6.90 0.38 -0.12
C ASN A 319 -7.94 1.43 0.32
N ASP A 320 -8.22 1.52 1.63
CA ASP A 320 -9.27 2.37 2.20
C ASP A 320 -8.66 3.67 2.75
N GLN A 321 -9.05 4.81 2.18
CA GLN A 321 -8.47 6.11 2.52
C GLN A 321 -8.65 6.47 4.00
N ILE A 322 -9.81 6.19 4.59
CA ILE A 322 -10.08 6.55 5.99
C ILE A 322 -9.18 5.72 6.91
N VAL A 323 -9.00 4.43 6.60
CA VAL A 323 -8.07 3.55 7.31
C VAL A 323 -6.63 4.04 7.20
N GLU A 324 -6.13 4.28 6.00
CA GLU A 324 -4.75 4.73 5.79
C GLU A 324 -4.48 6.07 6.50
N THR A 325 -5.44 7.00 6.47
CA THR A 325 -5.36 8.28 7.19
C THR A 325 -5.34 8.09 8.72
N VAL A 326 -6.22 7.23 9.29
CA VAL A 326 -6.20 6.95 10.73
C VAL A 326 -4.88 6.31 11.14
N LEU A 327 -4.38 5.33 10.40
CA LEU A 327 -3.10 4.67 10.70
C LEU A 327 -1.94 5.68 10.64
N ARG A 328 -1.94 6.61 9.68
CA ARG A 328 -0.95 7.69 9.56
C ARG A 328 -1.09 8.82 10.56
N SER A 329 -2.14 8.84 11.36
CA SER A 329 -2.28 9.81 12.44
C SER A 329 -1.50 9.45 13.70
N VAL A 330 -0.99 8.20 13.82
CA VAL A 330 -0.38 7.73 15.07
C VAL A 330 0.76 8.64 15.54
N ARG A 331 0.68 9.08 16.79
CA ARG A 331 1.71 9.91 17.44
C ARG A 331 1.83 9.60 18.92
N TRP A 332 3.00 9.84 19.48
CA TRP A 332 3.19 9.77 20.94
C TRP A 332 2.39 10.86 21.66
N LEU A 333 1.98 10.56 22.88
CA LEU A 333 1.41 11.55 23.79
C LEU A 333 2.46 12.63 24.10
N LEU A 334 2.06 13.90 24.02
CA LEU A 334 2.89 15.01 24.46
C LEU A 334 3.12 14.93 25.98
N GLU A 335 4.37 14.95 26.42
CA GLU A 335 4.72 15.13 27.84
C GLU A 335 4.31 16.56 28.29
N GLU A 336 3.60 16.67 29.42
CA GLU A 336 3.13 17.94 30.02
C GLU A 336 4.21 18.71 30.81
#